data_AF-A0A9Q1FN73-F1
#
_entry.id   AF-A0A9Q1FN73-F1
#
_cell.length_a   1.000
_cell.length_b   1.000
_cell.length_c   1.000
_cell.angle_alpha   90.00
_cell.angle_beta   90.00
_cell.angle_gamma   90.00
#
_symmetry.space_group_name_H-M   'P 1'
#
loop_
_entity.id
_entity.type
_entity.pdbx_description
1 polymer ?
#
loop_
_entity_poly.entity_id
_entity_poly.type
_entity_poly.pdbx_seq_one_letter_code
_entity_poly.pdbx_strand_id
1 'polypeptide(L)'
;MPESSHMDKMPRSHTWPTLTCSGAKVAFIWTTACKRHHACSEVHGFVPTGRWNGDGVVGTGGKVPVEDDITLTVDGKDTYEEVKKSGRYRECKRTAGRVHHRPAYRQLWEGSQRPQPLDGGCPSFLQTSQKIIQFASGKEPQPGDTIIYVAGAFDLFHIGHVDFLETVYKQSDKPYVIVGLHFDQEVNRYKGKNYPIMNVHERTLSVLACRYVSEVVIGAPYAVGRDLLDHFKVDLVCHGKTEVFPDKDSSDPYAEPKKRGIFRTVDSGNGLTTDDIVQRIIKNRLQFEARNQKKEAKEMAVIQAMKRREGEKSHDRAQAAV
;
A
#
# COMPACT_ATOMS: atom_id res chain seq x y z
N MET A 1 -60.61 29.64 -32.48
CA MET A 1 -60.62 30.21 -31.12
C MET A 1 -61.99 29.94 -30.56
N PRO A 2 -62.11 28.93 -29.69
CA PRO A 2 -61.97 29.10 -28.23
C PRO A 2 -60.94 28.05 -27.70
N GLU A 3 -60.64 27.79 -26.44
CA GLU A 3 -61.24 28.02 -25.13
C GLU A 3 -60.16 27.69 -24.07
N SER A 4 -60.24 28.29 -22.89
CA SER A 4 -59.48 27.88 -21.70
C SER A 4 -60.14 26.66 -21.02
N SER A 5 -59.37 25.68 -20.53
CA SER A 5 -59.85 24.82 -19.43
C SER A 5 -58.74 24.09 -18.67
N HIS A 6 -58.98 24.02 -17.36
CA HIS A 6 -58.26 23.33 -16.30
C HIS A 6 -58.16 21.80 -16.44
N MET A 7 -57.11 21.27 -15.78
CA MET A 7 -56.96 19.98 -15.07
C MET A 7 -57.72 18.72 -15.54
N ASP A 8 -56.99 17.63 -15.84
CA ASP A 8 -57.06 16.38 -15.05
C ASP A 8 -55.98 15.32 -15.42
N LYS A 9 -55.32 14.79 -14.36
CA LYS A 9 -54.94 13.40 -14.03
C LYS A 9 -54.07 12.44 -14.89
N MET A 10 -53.16 11.80 -14.11
CA MET A 10 -52.57 10.43 -14.16
C MET A 10 -51.38 10.15 -15.12
N PRO A 11 -50.57 9.09 -14.87
CA PRO A 11 -49.98 8.58 -13.63
C PRO A 11 -48.42 8.51 -13.72
N ARG A 12 -47.72 8.47 -12.58
CA ARG A 12 -46.25 8.28 -12.56
C ARG A 12 -45.88 6.81 -12.77
N SER A 13 -45.51 6.44 -13.99
CA SER A 13 -44.70 5.25 -14.28
C SER A 13 -43.32 5.69 -14.74
N HIS A 14 -42.33 5.61 -13.84
CA HIS A 14 -40.92 5.70 -14.21
C HIS A 14 -40.26 4.34 -13.96
N THR A 15 -40.22 3.54 -15.01
CA THR A 15 -39.20 2.52 -15.24
C THR A 15 -37.86 3.24 -15.44
N TRP A 16 -36.85 2.92 -14.63
CA TRP A 16 -35.47 3.32 -14.86
C TRP A 16 -34.69 2.14 -15.47
N PRO A 17 -33.77 2.38 -16.43
CA PRO A 17 -32.96 1.32 -17.01
C PRO A 17 -31.89 0.83 -16.03
N THR A 18 -31.73 -0.49 -15.98
CA THR A 18 -30.65 -1.19 -15.27
C THR A 18 -29.30 -0.92 -15.95
N LEU A 19 -28.46 -0.11 -15.33
CA LEU A 19 -27.02 -0.02 -15.61
C LEU A 19 -26.28 -1.04 -14.72
N THR A 20 -25.78 -2.11 -15.36
CA THR A 20 -24.88 -3.07 -14.73
C THR A 20 -23.47 -2.48 -14.62
N CYS A 21 -23.11 -1.97 -13.45
CA CYS A 21 -21.74 -1.56 -13.14
C CYS A 21 -20.99 -2.72 -12.49
N SER A 22 -20.15 -3.41 -13.28
CA SER A 22 -19.16 -4.38 -12.80
C SER A 22 -18.01 -3.64 -12.11
N GLY A 23 -18.14 -3.37 -10.81
CA GLY A 23 -17.10 -2.76 -9.98
C GLY A 23 -16.27 -3.80 -9.24
N ALA A 24 -15.04 -4.04 -9.71
CA ALA A 24 -14.03 -4.79 -8.96
C ALA A 24 -13.65 -4.01 -7.69
N LYS A 25 -14.03 -4.54 -6.51
CA LYS A 25 -13.62 -3.97 -5.21
C LYS A 25 -12.20 -4.38 -4.89
N VAL A 26 -11.24 -3.45 -4.96
CA VAL A 26 -9.89 -3.59 -4.39
C VAL A 26 -9.91 -3.02 -2.97
N ALA A 27 -9.59 -3.84 -1.97
CA ALA A 27 -9.48 -3.40 -0.58
C ALA A 27 -8.08 -2.81 -0.37
N PHE A 28 -8.01 -1.50 -0.12
CA PHE A 28 -6.78 -0.83 0.30
C PHE A 28 -6.71 -0.77 1.83
N ILE A 29 -5.60 -1.25 2.39
CA ILE A 29 -5.17 -0.93 3.76
C ILE A 29 -4.30 0.32 3.68
N TRP A 30 -4.93 1.51 3.67
CA TRP A 30 -4.27 2.79 3.94
C TRP A 30 -5.27 3.72 4.63
N THR A 31 -5.48 3.53 5.94
CA THR A 31 -6.21 4.48 6.78
C THR A 31 -5.31 5.68 7.08
N THR A 32 -5.53 6.79 6.36
CA THR A 32 -4.99 8.09 6.75
C THR A 32 -5.84 8.65 7.88
N ALA A 33 -5.23 8.86 9.04
CA ALA A 33 -5.84 9.59 10.14
C ALA A 33 -6.07 11.05 9.74
N CYS A 34 -7.32 11.42 9.42
CA CYS A 34 -7.75 12.82 9.31
C CYS A 34 -8.71 13.14 10.47
N LYS A 35 -8.20 13.82 11.49
CA LYS A 35 -9.03 14.44 12.54
C LYS A 35 -9.61 15.75 11.99
N ARG A 36 -10.92 15.79 11.71
CA ARG A 36 -11.81 16.96 11.96
C ARG A 36 -13.29 16.64 11.65
N HIS A 37 -14.09 16.68 12.72
CA HIS A 37 -15.53 16.94 12.84
C HIS A 37 -16.57 16.34 11.87
N HIS A 38 -17.48 15.57 12.48
CA HIS A 38 -18.89 15.27 12.15
C HIS A 38 -19.26 14.57 10.83
N ALA A 39 -19.97 13.45 11.01
CA ALA A 39 -20.90 12.78 10.08
C ALA A 39 -20.29 12.03 8.88
N CYS A 40 -20.18 10.70 8.98
CA CYS A 40 -20.82 9.72 8.08
C CYS A 40 -20.28 8.32 8.41
N SER A 41 -21.03 7.53 9.18
CA SER A 41 -20.77 6.11 9.37
C SER A 41 -21.58 5.31 8.35
N GLU A 42 -21.07 5.22 7.12
CA GLU A 42 -21.44 4.14 6.19
C GLU A 42 -20.16 3.43 5.76
N VAL A 43 -19.82 2.37 6.48
CA VAL A 43 -18.71 1.48 6.13
C VAL A 43 -19.27 0.38 5.25
N HIS A 44 -19.27 0.58 3.94
CA HIS A 44 -19.48 -0.51 2.98
C HIS A 44 -18.15 -1.19 2.68
N GLY A 45 -17.93 -2.36 3.29
CA GLY A 45 -16.74 -3.16 3.06
C GLY A 45 -16.82 -4.55 3.68
N PHE A 46 -17.82 -5.35 3.27
CA PHE A 46 -17.90 -6.77 3.61
C PHE A 46 -17.46 -7.60 2.40
N VAL A 47 -16.45 -8.46 2.57
CA VAL A 47 -16.16 -9.59 1.66
C VAL A 47 -16.56 -10.86 2.43
N PRO A 48 -17.67 -11.53 2.06
CA PRO A 48 -18.00 -12.81 2.67
C PRO A 48 -17.03 -13.86 2.13
N THR A 49 -16.28 -14.51 3.02
CA THR A 49 -15.75 -15.85 2.75
C THR A 49 -16.91 -16.83 2.90
N GLY A 50 -17.63 -17.08 1.80
CA GLY A 50 -18.73 -18.05 1.77
C GLY A 50 -18.89 -18.66 0.38
N ARG A 51 -18.95 -20.00 0.33
CA ARG A 51 -19.28 -20.76 -0.88
C ARG A 51 -20.76 -20.52 -1.20
N TRP A 52 -21.05 -20.03 -2.41
CA TRP A 52 -22.42 -19.84 -2.90
C TRP A 52 -23.06 -21.21 -3.18
N ASN A 53 -24.02 -21.63 -2.35
CA ASN A 53 -25.00 -22.64 -2.70
C ASN A 53 -26.33 -21.92 -2.88
N GLY A 54 -26.99 -22.12 -4.02
CA GLY A 54 -28.05 -21.27 -4.61
C GLY A 54 -29.36 -21.08 -3.85
N ASP A 55 -29.40 -21.15 -2.52
CA ASP A 55 -30.60 -20.94 -1.70
C ASP A 55 -30.30 -20.00 -0.51
N GLY A 56 -30.31 -18.69 -0.76
CA GLY A 56 -30.39 -17.66 0.30
C GLY A 56 -29.14 -17.41 1.16
N VAL A 57 -28.90 -16.14 1.52
CA VAL A 57 -27.83 -15.74 2.44
C VAL A 57 -28.26 -16.05 3.88
N VAL A 58 -27.78 -17.15 4.45
CA VAL A 58 -27.84 -17.38 5.90
C VAL A 58 -26.90 -16.40 6.58
N GLY A 59 -27.46 -15.49 7.38
CA GLY A 59 -26.72 -14.45 8.10
C GLY A 59 -25.65 -15.04 9.02
N THR A 60 -24.38 -14.86 8.67
CA THR A 60 -23.26 -15.15 9.56
C THR A 60 -22.93 -13.89 10.36
N GLY A 61 -23.00 -13.98 11.68
CA GLY A 61 -22.68 -12.89 12.61
C GLY A 61 -21.24 -12.41 12.43
N GLY A 62 -21.04 -11.38 11.60
CA GLY A 62 -19.74 -10.84 11.27
C GLY A 62 -19.06 -10.20 12.47
N LYS A 63 -17.92 -10.76 12.89
CA LYS A 63 -17.00 -10.13 13.85
C LYS A 63 -16.07 -9.17 13.12
N VAL A 64 -15.76 -8.02 13.71
CA VAL A 64 -14.81 -7.03 13.20
C VAL A 64 -13.43 -7.32 13.80
N PRO A 65 -12.43 -7.70 12.98
CA PRO A 65 -11.05 -7.83 13.43
C PRO A 65 -10.42 -6.45 13.60
N VAL A 66 -9.78 -6.19 14.74
CA VAL A 66 -9.07 -4.93 15.05
C VAL A 66 -7.67 -5.26 15.59
N GLU A 67 -6.67 -4.46 15.23
CA GLU A 67 -5.31 -4.57 15.79
C GLU A 67 -5.29 -4.20 17.29
N ASP A 68 -4.27 -4.65 18.01
CA ASP A 68 -4.11 -4.52 19.46
C ASP A 68 -3.67 -3.12 19.94
N ASP A 69 -4.04 -2.06 19.21
CA ASP A 69 -3.72 -0.68 19.55
C ASP A 69 -4.57 -0.17 20.74
N ILE A 70 -3.97 0.69 21.58
CA ILE A 70 -4.70 1.36 22.68
C ILE A 70 -5.68 2.38 22.07
N THR A 71 -6.98 2.07 22.11
CA THR A 71 -8.04 2.86 21.49
C THR A 71 -8.91 3.56 22.52
N LEU A 72 -8.32 4.45 23.34
CA LEU A 72 -9.04 5.20 24.37
C LEU A 72 -9.42 6.61 23.90
N THR A 73 -10.61 7.05 24.31
CA THR A 73 -11.05 8.46 24.23
C THR A 73 -10.29 9.32 25.25
N VAL A 74 -10.43 10.65 25.15
CA VAL A 74 -9.80 11.60 26.10
C VAL A 74 -10.24 11.37 27.54
N ASP A 75 -11.43 10.78 27.73
CA ASP A 75 -12.01 10.43 29.03
C ASP A 75 -11.61 9.02 29.51
N GLY A 76 -10.71 8.34 28.78
CA GLY A 76 -10.22 7.00 29.12
C GLY A 76 -11.20 5.86 28.80
N LYS A 77 -12.31 6.12 28.11
CA LYS A 77 -13.24 5.07 27.65
C LYS A 77 -12.77 4.44 26.35
N ASP A 78 -12.98 3.13 26.19
CA ASP A 78 -12.65 2.41 24.96
C ASP A 78 -13.54 2.87 23.80
N THR A 79 -12.90 3.20 22.69
CA THR A 79 -13.58 3.65 21.46
C THR A 79 -14.46 2.55 20.87
N TYR A 80 -14.15 1.27 21.12
CA TYR A 80 -14.91 0.12 20.64
C TYR A 80 -15.79 -0.53 21.72
N GLU A 81 -16.07 0.16 22.82
CA GLU A 81 -16.81 -0.36 23.98
C GLU A 81 -18.15 -1.03 23.57
N GLU A 82 -18.95 -0.37 22.73
CA GLU A 82 -20.24 -0.90 22.26
C GLU A 82 -20.08 -2.17 21.40
N VAL A 83 -19.06 -2.20 20.54
CA VAL A 83 -18.79 -3.34 19.65
C VAL A 83 -18.27 -4.53 20.46
N LYS A 84 -17.39 -4.28 21.45
CA LYS A 84 -16.90 -5.29 22.40
C LYS A 84 -18.04 -5.87 23.23
N LYS A 85 -18.93 -5.02 23.76
CA LYS A 85 -20.14 -5.45 24.49
C LYS A 85 -21.07 -6.31 23.63
N SER A 86 -21.18 -6.02 22.33
CA SER A 86 -22.00 -6.82 21.41
C SER A 86 -21.40 -8.18 21.02
N GLY A 87 -20.21 -8.54 21.54
CA GLY A 87 -19.54 -9.82 21.23
C GLY A 87 -19.02 -9.93 19.78
N ARG A 88 -19.00 -8.82 19.05
CA ARG A 88 -18.59 -8.76 17.63
C ARG A 88 -17.16 -8.29 17.44
N TYR A 89 -16.38 -8.12 18.50
CA TYR A 89 -14.98 -7.69 18.43
C TYR A 89 -14.02 -8.89 18.43
N ARG A 90 -12.98 -8.86 17.61
CA ARG A 90 -11.90 -9.85 17.62
C ARG A 90 -10.55 -9.16 17.43
N GLU A 91 -9.55 -9.57 18.20
CA GLU A 91 -8.19 -9.03 18.04
C GLU A 91 -7.38 -9.86 17.05
N CYS A 92 -6.64 -9.18 16.18
CA CYS A 92 -5.61 -9.78 15.35
C CYS A 92 -4.21 -9.37 15.84
N LYS A 93 -3.27 -10.32 15.88
CA LYS A 93 -1.89 -10.05 16.28
C LYS A 93 -1.25 -9.08 15.30
N ARG A 94 -0.48 -8.12 15.83
CA ARG A 94 0.30 -7.18 15.02
C ARG A 94 1.29 -7.90 14.10
N THR A 95 1.42 -7.43 12.86
CA THR A 95 2.41 -7.96 11.91
C THR A 95 3.82 -7.54 12.33
N ALA A 96 4.64 -8.50 12.78
CA ALA A 96 6.01 -8.24 13.20
C ALA A 96 6.86 -7.63 12.07
N GLY A 97 7.60 -6.56 12.39
CA GLY A 97 8.57 -5.94 11.49
C GLY A 97 8.01 -4.84 10.57
N ARG A 98 6.71 -4.50 10.60
CA ARG A 98 6.14 -3.38 9.82
C ARG A 98 5.55 -2.30 10.73
N VAL A 99 6.01 -1.07 10.56
CA VAL A 99 5.44 0.14 11.20
C VAL A 99 5.54 1.31 10.22
N HIS A 100 4.47 2.08 10.03
CA HIS A 100 4.46 3.24 9.12
C HIS A 100 5.48 4.33 9.51
N HIS A 101 5.81 4.44 10.81
CA HIS A 101 6.78 5.40 11.35
C HIS A 101 8.17 4.78 11.57
N ARG A 102 8.67 3.96 10.64
CA ARG A 102 10.01 3.38 10.77
C ARG A 102 11.10 4.42 10.43
N PRO A 103 12.24 4.45 11.15
CA PRO A 103 13.35 5.36 10.86
C PRO A 103 14.04 5.17 9.50
N ALA A 104 13.65 4.19 8.68
CA ALA A 104 14.27 3.95 7.37
C ALA A 104 14.24 5.19 6.47
N TYR A 105 13.19 6.03 6.59
CA TYR A 105 13.11 7.30 5.87
C TYR A 105 14.15 8.35 6.33
N ARG A 106 14.75 8.19 7.51
CA ARG A 106 15.82 9.06 8.01
C ARG A 106 17.11 8.87 7.21
N GLN A 107 17.39 7.65 6.73
CA GLN A 107 18.59 7.34 5.95
C GLN A 107 18.52 7.85 4.50
N LEU A 108 17.33 8.11 3.96
CA LEU A 108 17.19 8.75 2.64
C LEU A 108 17.55 10.25 2.65
N TRP A 109 17.54 10.89 3.83
CA TRP A 109 17.74 12.33 4.01
C TRP A 109 19.20 12.72 4.20
N GLU A 110 19.98 11.90 4.89
CA GLU A 110 21.40 12.19 5.10
C GLU A 110 22.20 11.69 3.90
N GLY A 111 22.65 12.62 3.05
CA GLY A 111 23.70 12.39 2.04
C GLY A 111 25.07 12.04 2.66
N SER A 112 25.08 11.24 3.72
CA SER A 112 26.26 10.80 4.43
C SER A 112 27.02 9.80 3.56
N GLN A 113 28.12 10.30 2.98
CA GLN A 113 29.24 9.54 2.43
C GLN A 113 29.96 8.71 3.51
N ARG A 114 29.23 7.83 4.21
CA ARG A 114 29.87 6.78 5.01
C ARG A 114 29.78 5.48 4.23
N PRO A 115 30.90 4.80 3.92
CA PRO A 115 30.85 3.43 3.45
C PRO A 115 30.11 2.62 4.51
N GLN A 116 28.93 2.11 4.17
CA GLN A 116 28.28 1.10 4.99
C GLN A 116 29.14 -0.16 4.90
N PRO A 117 29.37 -0.90 6.00
CA PRO A 117 29.75 -2.29 5.88
C PRO A 117 28.74 -2.99 4.96
N LEU A 118 29.21 -3.86 4.07
CA LEU A 118 28.37 -4.65 3.15
C LEU A 118 27.31 -5.51 3.87
N ASP A 119 27.36 -5.58 5.20
CA ASP A 119 26.43 -6.27 6.07
C ASP A 119 25.79 -5.27 7.06
N GLY A 120 24.74 -4.57 6.62
CA GLY A 120 24.08 -3.53 7.43
C GLY A 120 22.58 -3.43 7.18
N GLY A 121 21.96 -4.51 6.71
CA GLY A 121 20.51 -4.59 6.57
C GLY A 121 19.84 -4.48 7.93
N CYS A 122 18.97 -3.50 8.13
CA CYS A 122 17.85 -3.72 9.03
C CYS A 122 16.57 -3.34 8.30
N PRO A 123 15.75 -4.36 8.06
CA PRO A 123 14.64 -4.51 8.98
C PRO A 123 14.61 -5.88 9.68
N SER A 124 14.24 -5.88 10.96
CA SER A 124 13.92 -7.04 11.82
C SER A 124 12.72 -7.88 11.35
N PHE A 125 12.60 -8.05 10.04
CA PHE A 125 11.61 -8.89 9.41
C PHE A 125 12.20 -10.30 9.25
N LEU A 126 11.83 -11.19 10.16
CA LEU A 126 12.21 -12.60 10.08
C LEU A 126 11.29 -13.30 9.08
N GLN A 127 11.80 -13.55 7.88
CA GLN A 127 11.08 -14.34 6.88
C GLN A 127 11.09 -15.81 7.28
N THR A 128 9.93 -16.46 7.23
CA THR A 128 9.80 -17.90 7.46
C THR A 128 9.06 -18.53 6.29
N SER A 129 9.31 -19.81 6.03
CA SER A 129 8.57 -20.57 5.02
C SER A 129 7.05 -20.52 5.27
N GLN A 130 6.64 -20.57 6.55
CA GLN A 130 5.23 -20.42 6.94
C GLN A 130 4.62 -19.09 6.49
N LYS A 131 5.34 -17.96 6.61
CA LYS A 131 4.85 -16.67 6.12
C LYS A 131 4.69 -16.66 4.62
N ILE A 132 5.59 -17.30 3.87
CA ILE A 132 5.47 -17.40 2.41
C ILE A 132 4.23 -18.22 2.05
N ILE A 133 4.07 -19.39 2.67
CA ILE A 133 2.92 -20.29 2.42
C ILE A 133 1.59 -19.60 2.77
N GLN A 134 1.53 -18.79 3.82
CA GLN A 134 0.32 -18.05 4.20
C GLN A 134 -0.13 -17.02 3.15
N PHE A 135 0.81 -16.49 2.36
CA PHE A 135 0.54 -15.48 1.34
C PHE A 135 0.52 -16.05 -0.08
N ALA A 136 1.18 -17.19 -0.31
CA ALA A 136 1.19 -17.85 -1.60
C ALA A 136 -0.16 -18.49 -1.90
N SER A 137 -0.60 -18.39 -3.15
CA SER A 137 -1.81 -19.08 -3.61
C SER A 137 -1.66 -20.62 -3.58
N GLY A 138 -0.42 -21.10 -3.75
CA GLY A 138 -0.06 -22.52 -3.80
C GLY A 138 -0.61 -23.26 -5.01
N LYS A 139 -1.05 -22.55 -6.06
CA LYS A 139 -1.62 -23.13 -7.27
C LYS A 139 -0.56 -23.19 -8.35
N GLU A 140 -0.38 -24.37 -8.94
CA GLU A 140 0.44 -24.54 -10.13
C GLU A 140 -0.35 -24.18 -11.40
N PRO A 141 0.33 -23.77 -12.50
CA PRO A 141 -0.33 -23.44 -13.76
C PRO A 141 -1.05 -24.67 -14.33
N GLN A 142 -2.32 -24.49 -14.71
CA GLN A 142 -3.15 -25.56 -15.25
C GLN A 142 -3.08 -25.61 -16.78
N PRO A 143 -3.40 -26.77 -17.41
CA PRO A 143 -3.51 -26.83 -18.86
C PRO A 143 -4.52 -25.82 -19.41
N GLY A 144 -4.03 -24.92 -20.27
CA GLY A 144 -4.83 -23.84 -20.85
C GLY A 144 -4.71 -22.48 -20.14
N ASP A 145 -3.94 -22.39 -19.07
CA ASP A 145 -3.53 -21.10 -18.50
C ASP A 145 -2.45 -20.46 -19.38
N THR A 146 -2.47 -19.13 -19.49
CA THR A 146 -1.41 -18.35 -20.15
C THR A 146 -0.43 -17.87 -19.11
N ILE A 147 0.82 -18.31 -19.21
CA ILE A 147 1.87 -17.96 -18.24
C ILE A 147 2.47 -16.61 -18.64
N ILE A 148 2.21 -15.60 -17.81
CA ILE A 148 2.65 -14.23 -18.04
C ILE A 148 3.73 -13.88 -17.02
N TYR A 149 4.92 -13.50 -17.52
CA TYR A 149 6.03 -13.07 -16.68
C TYR A 149 6.19 -11.56 -16.67
N VAL A 150 6.36 -10.98 -15.49
CA VAL A 150 6.69 -9.56 -15.30
C VAL A 150 7.85 -9.45 -14.32
N ALA A 151 8.78 -8.52 -14.53
CA ALA A 151 9.95 -8.34 -13.67
C ALA A 151 10.09 -6.89 -13.19
N GLY A 152 10.68 -6.71 -12.01
CA GLY A 152 11.02 -5.38 -11.52
C GLY A 152 11.44 -5.31 -10.06
N ALA A 153 11.59 -4.07 -9.57
CA ALA A 153 11.81 -3.81 -8.14
C ALA A 153 10.56 -4.14 -7.31
N PHE A 154 9.38 -3.65 -7.70
CA PHE A 154 8.16 -3.66 -6.86
C PHE A 154 8.40 -3.11 -5.43
N ASP A 155 9.25 -2.09 -5.33
CA ASP A 155 9.55 -1.42 -4.06
C ASP A 155 8.42 -0.46 -3.67
N LEU A 156 8.18 -0.32 -2.36
CA LEU A 156 6.99 0.31 -1.76
C LEU A 156 5.70 0.00 -2.55
N PHE A 157 5.35 -1.29 -2.68
CA PHE A 157 4.24 -1.75 -3.50
C PHE A 157 2.98 -0.87 -3.38
N HIS A 158 2.60 -0.21 -4.48
CA HIS A 158 1.62 0.88 -4.51
C HIS A 158 0.60 0.70 -5.65
N ILE A 159 -0.40 1.59 -5.70
CA ILE A 159 -1.49 1.56 -6.69
C ILE A 159 -1.00 1.45 -8.14
N GLY A 160 0.06 2.17 -8.53
CA GLY A 160 0.63 2.03 -9.87
C GLY A 160 1.07 0.60 -10.25
N HIS A 161 1.59 -0.19 -9.30
CA HIS A 161 1.89 -1.61 -9.55
C HIS A 161 0.61 -2.44 -9.65
N VAL A 162 -0.43 -2.12 -8.87
CA VAL A 162 -1.71 -2.81 -8.90
C VAL A 162 -2.41 -2.58 -10.25
N ASP A 163 -2.46 -1.35 -10.74
CA ASP A 163 -3.06 -1.00 -12.04
C ASP A 163 -2.29 -1.65 -13.20
N PHE A 164 -0.96 -1.69 -13.09
CA PHE A 164 -0.11 -2.42 -14.04
C PHE A 164 -0.46 -3.91 -14.05
N LEU A 165 -0.45 -4.57 -12.89
CA LEU A 165 -0.74 -6.00 -12.77
C LEU A 165 -2.18 -6.34 -13.18
N GLU A 166 -3.13 -5.45 -12.93
CA GLU A 166 -4.51 -5.60 -13.41
C GLU A 166 -4.57 -5.59 -14.95
N THR A 167 -3.85 -4.67 -15.58
CA THR A 167 -3.83 -4.56 -17.04
C THR A 167 -3.10 -5.75 -17.69
N VAL A 168 -2.08 -6.27 -17.01
CA VAL A 168 -1.40 -7.52 -17.38
C VAL A 168 -2.34 -8.73 -17.23
N TYR A 169 -3.08 -8.79 -16.13
CA TYR A 169 -4.06 -9.86 -15.88
C TYR A 169 -5.14 -9.91 -16.97
N LYS A 170 -5.56 -8.75 -17.49
CA LYS A 170 -6.54 -8.64 -18.60
C LYS A 170 -6.01 -9.06 -19.97
N GLN A 171 -4.73 -9.42 -20.11
CA GLN A 171 -4.15 -9.85 -21.40
C GLN A 171 -4.60 -11.25 -21.82
N SER A 172 -5.16 -12.05 -20.91
CA SER A 172 -5.65 -13.41 -21.18
C SER A 172 -6.92 -13.70 -20.38
N ASP A 173 -7.73 -14.63 -20.84
CA ASP A 173 -8.93 -15.12 -20.14
C ASP A 173 -8.56 -15.97 -18.91
N LYS A 174 -7.41 -16.64 -18.95
CA LYS A 174 -6.88 -17.48 -17.86
C LYS A 174 -5.41 -17.15 -17.58
N PRO A 175 -5.12 -15.99 -16.98
CA PRO A 175 -3.76 -15.55 -16.73
C PRO A 175 -3.16 -16.26 -15.50
N TYR A 176 -1.94 -16.78 -15.67
CA TYR A 176 -1.06 -17.20 -14.58
C TYR A 176 0.11 -16.22 -14.49
N VAL A 177 0.02 -15.25 -13.58
CA VAL A 177 1.00 -14.15 -13.50
C VAL A 177 2.13 -14.49 -12.54
N ILE A 178 3.34 -14.57 -13.08
CA ILE A 178 4.59 -14.77 -12.36
C ILE A 178 5.31 -13.43 -12.25
N VAL A 179 5.58 -12.99 -11.03
CA VAL A 179 6.31 -11.74 -10.76
C VAL A 179 7.75 -12.02 -10.34
N GLY A 180 8.71 -11.60 -11.16
CA GLY A 180 10.13 -11.60 -10.84
C GLY A 180 10.54 -10.40 -9.99
N LEU A 181 11.07 -10.67 -8.79
CA LEU A 181 11.63 -9.65 -7.92
C LEU A 181 13.15 -9.62 -8.03
N HIS A 182 13.71 -8.52 -8.52
CA HIS A 182 15.16 -8.33 -8.55
C HIS A 182 15.76 -8.33 -7.13
N PHE A 183 17.00 -8.79 -6.98
CA PHE A 183 17.74 -8.71 -5.72
C PHE A 183 17.98 -7.26 -5.27
N ASP A 184 18.14 -7.05 -3.96
CA ASP A 184 18.31 -5.70 -3.40
C ASP A 184 19.55 -5.00 -3.95
N GLN A 185 20.65 -5.73 -4.12
CA GLN A 185 21.90 -5.24 -4.73
C GLN A 185 21.69 -4.79 -6.19
N GLU A 186 20.86 -5.53 -6.91
CA GLU A 186 20.55 -5.26 -8.31
C GLU A 186 19.65 -4.02 -8.43
N VAL A 187 18.63 -3.91 -7.57
CA VAL A 187 17.81 -2.69 -7.47
C VAL A 187 18.65 -1.46 -7.11
N ASN A 188 19.59 -1.61 -6.17
CA ASN A 188 20.50 -0.53 -5.81
C ASN A 188 21.40 -0.11 -6.98
N ARG A 189 21.87 -1.07 -7.80
CA ARG A 189 22.71 -0.80 -8.97
C ARG A 189 22.04 0.15 -9.97
N TYR A 190 20.80 -0.13 -10.38
CA TYR A 190 20.13 0.65 -11.43
C TYR A 190 19.31 1.84 -10.90
N LYS A 191 18.79 1.80 -9.66
CA LYS A 191 18.09 2.97 -9.05
C LYS A 191 19.02 3.90 -8.28
N GLY A 192 20.13 3.38 -7.77
CA GLY A 192 21.08 4.09 -6.92
C GLY A 192 20.55 4.42 -5.52
N LYS A 193 21.31 5.26 -4.80
CA LYS A 193 20.97 5.78 -3.46
C LYS A 193 20.81 4.64 -2.45
N ASN A 194 19.84 4.77 -1.55
CA ASN A 194 19.48 3.78 -0.54
C ASN A 194 18.26 2.94 -0.97
N TYR A 195 18.04 2.77 -2.29
CA TYR A 195 17.02 1.84 -2.79
C TYR A 195 17.56 0.40 -2.84
N PRO A 196 16.71 -0.62 -2.66
CA PRO A 196 15.28 -0.52 -2.36
C PRO A 196 15.02 -0.17 -0.88
N ILE A 197 13.88 0.47 -0.60
CA ILE A 197 13.45 0.81 0.75
C ILE A 197 12.98 -0.43 1.51
N MET A 198 12.29 -1.34 0.82
CA MET A 198 11.89 -2.64 1.35
C MET A 198 12.83 -3.74 0.83
N ASN A 199 13.26 -4.63 1.72
CA ASN A 199 14.10 -5.75 1.32
C ASN A 199 13.33 -6.75 0.43
N VAL A 200 14.04 -7.66 -0.25
CA VAL A 200 13.41 -8.63 -1.16
C VAL A 200 12.33 -9.48 -0.48
N HIS A 201 12.47 -9.81 0.80
CA HIS A 201 11.50 -10.61 1.55
C HIS A 201 10.22 -9.84 1.89
N GLU A 202 10.34 -8.57 2.26
CA GLU A 202 9.21 -7.66 2.48
C GLU A 202 8.46 -7.39 1.18
N ARG A 203 9.20 -7.20 0.08
CA ARG A 203 8.63 -7.06 -1.28
C ARG A 203 7.91 -8.33 -1.71
N THR A 204 8.48 -9.50 -1.43
CA THR A 204 7.84 -10.81 -1.71
C THR A 204 6.45 -10.89 -1.09
N LEU A 205 6.32 -10.62 0.21
CA LEU A 205 5.00 -10.64 0.85
C LEU A 205 4.05 -9.57 0.33
N SER A 206 4.58 -8.40 -0.04
CA SER A 206 3.76 -7.29 -0.55
C SER A 206 3.16 -7.61 -1.92
N VAL A 207 3.93 -8.28 -2.77
CA VAL A 207 3.49 -8.71 -4.10
C VAL A 207 2.57 -9.93 -4.02
N LEU A 208 2.87 -10.92 -3.17
CA LEU A 208 2.00 -12.09 -2.97
C LEU A 208 0.62 -11.72 -2.42
N ALA A 209 0.49 -10.61 -1.70
CA ALA A 209 -0.80 -10.10 -1.22
C ALA A 209 -1.70 -9.56 -2.35
N CYS A 210 -1.16 -9.36 -3.56
CA CYS A 210 -1.92 -8.88 -4.71
C CYS A 210 -2.72 -10.01 -5.35
N ARG A 211 -4.04 -9.81 -5.52
CA ARG A 211 -4.94 -10.82 -6.11
C ARG A 211 -4.59 -11.24 -7.55
N TYR A 212 -3.88 -10.38 -8.28
CA TYR A 212 -3.56 -10.60 -9.69
C TYR A 212 -2.29 -11.45 -9.85
N VAL A 213 -1.58 -11.74 -8.76
CA VAL A 213 -0.32 -12.47 -8.77
C VAL A 213 -0.58 -13.92 -8.39
N SER A 214 -0.10 -14.84 -9.22
CA SER A 214 -0.17 -16.28 -8.95
C SER A 214 1.08 -16.75 -8.19
N GLU A 215 2.25 -16.30 -8.64
CA GLU A 215 3.56 -16.76 -8.15
C GLU A 215 4.62 -15.65 -8.19
N VAL A 216 5.65 -15.81 -7.37
CA VAL A 216 6.75 -14.84 -7.24
C VAL A 216 8.10 -15.54 -7.35
N VAL A 217 8.96 -15.07 -8.25
CA VAL A 217 10.37 -15.47 -8.32
C VAL A 217 11.18 -14.55 -7.42
N ILE A 218 11.60 -15.07 -6.28
CA ILE A 218 12.42 -14.34 -5.30
C ILE A 218 13.86 -14.31 -5.80
N GLY A 219 14.37 -13.12 -6.12
CA GLY A 219 15.75 -12.99 -6.62
C GLY A 219 15.87 -13.31 -8.11
N ALA A 220 14.94 -12.80 -8.91
CA ALA A 220 14.98 -12.91 -10.34
C ALA A 220 16.21 -12.18 -10.93
N PRO A 221 16.83 -12.74 -11.99
CA PRO A 221 17.90 -12.05 -12.72
C PRO A 221 17.36 -10.78 -13.39
N TYR A 222 18.24 -9.79 -13.61
CA TYR A 222 17.86 -8.54 -14.27
C TYR A 222 17.51 -8.75 -15.75
N ALA A 223 18.33 -9.51 -16.47
CA ALA A 223 18.05 -9.91 -17.84
C ALA A 223 17.11 -11.12 -17.86
N VAL A 224 16.09 -11.05 -18.71
CA VAL A 224 15.14 -12.15 -18.94
C VAL A 224 15.78 -13.17 -19.89
N GLY A 225 16.52 -14.12 -19.32
CA GLY A 225 17.25 -15.14 -20.05
C GLY A 225 16.37 -16.30 -20.55
N ARG A 226 16.92 -17.11 -21.46
CA ARG A 226 16.27 -18.31 -22.02
C ARG A 226 15.89 -19.31 -20.94
N ASP A 227 16.81 -19.57 -20.01
CA ASP A 227 16.64 -20.57 -18.96
C ASP A 227 15.41 -20.26 -18.09
N LEU A 228 15.17 -18.97 -17.79
CA LEU A 228 14.00 -18.54 -17.03
C LEU A 228 12.71 -18.74 -17.84
N LEU A 229 12.71 -18.32 -19.11
CA LEU A 229 11.54 -18.45 -19.99
C LEU A 229 11.17 -19.93 -20.20
N ASP A 230 12.15 -20.79 -20.39
CA ASP A 230 11.97 -22.21 -20.68
C ASP A 230 11.60 -23.00 -19.41
N HIS A 231 12.18 -22.64 -18.25
CA HIS A 231 11.85 -23.26 -16.96
C HIS A 231 10.38 -23.04 -16.56
N PHE A 232 9.91 -21.80 -16.65
CA PHE A 232 8.52 -21.46 -16.29
C PHE A 232 7.54 -21.63 -17.46
N LYS A 233 8.02 -22.01 -18.66
CA LYS A 233 7.21 -22.12 -19.89
C LYS A 233 6.40 -20.85 -20.17
N VAL A 234 7.09 -19.71 -20.14
CA VAL A 234 6.46 -18.39 -20.26
C VAL A 234 5.90 -18.17 -21.66
N ASP A 235 4.62 -17.85 -21.75
CA ASP A 235 3.92 -17.53 -23.00
C ASP A 235 4.01 -16.04 -23.35
N LEU A 236 4.04 -15.17 -22.34
CA LEU A 236 4.02 -13.72 -22.51
C LEU A 236 4.94 -13.03 -21.50
N VAL A 237 5.68 -12.01 -21.95
CA VAL A 237 6.45 -11.13 -21.06
C VAL A 237 5.89 -9.73 -21.14
N CYS A 238 5.50 -9.15 -20.01
CA CYS A 238 4.95 -7.80 -19.96
C CYS A 238 5.87 -6.84 -19.20
N HIS A 239 6.01 -5.63 -19.71
CA HIS A 239 6.65 -4.51 -19.01
C HIS A 239 5.79 -3.26 -19.11
N GLY A 240 5.87 -2.39 -18.10
CA GLY A 240 5.15 -1.11 -18.09
C GLY A 240 5.70 -0.11 -19.13
N LYS A 241 5.14 1.10 -19.16
CA LYS A 241 5.73 2.24 -19.89
C LYS A 241 6.89 2.91 -19.17
N THR A 242 7.33 2.36 -18.04
CA THR A 242 8.47 2.89 -17.29
C THR A 242 9.78 2.63 -18.03
N GLU A 243 10.74 3.52 -17.81
CA GLU A 243 12.09 3.40 -18.39
C GLU A 243 12.72 2.05 -18.03
N VAL A 244 13.30 1.40 -19.04
CA VAL A 244 14.07 0.17 -18.89
C VAL A 244 15.54 0.54 -18.92
N PHE A 245 16.24 0.31 -17.82
CA PHE A 245 17.68 0.54 -17.78
C PHE A 245 18.42 -0.59 -18.51
N PRO A 246 19.49 -0.30 -19.25
CA PRO A 246 20.35 -1.34 -19.83
C PRO A 246 20.95 -2.23 -18.74
N ASP A 247 21.29 -3.47 -19.09
CA ASP A 247 22.05 -4.33 -18.18
C ASP A 247 23.52 -3.90 -18.06
N LYS A 248 24.34 -4.58 -17.24
CA LYS A 248 25.77 -4.27 -17.03
C LYS A 248 26.55 -4.21 -18.34
N ASP A 249 26.17 -5.05 -19.29
CA ASP A 249 26.81 -5.15 -20.61
C ASP A 249 26.21 -4.16 -21.61
N SER A 250 25.42 -3.18 -21.15
CA SER A 250 24.64 -2.24 -21.97
C SER A 250 23.63 -2.91 -22.91
N SER A 251 23.30 -4.19 -22.66
CA SER A 251 22.32 -4.95 -23.41
C SER A 251 20.90 -4.66 -22.94
N ASP A 252 19.92 -4.87 -23.83
CA ASP A 252 18.51 -4.79 -23.47
C ASP A 252 18.11 -6.03 -22.64
N PRO A 253 17.66 -5.86 -21.38
CA PRO A 253 17.28 -6.99 -20.53
C PRO A 253 16.10 -7.80 -21.09
N TYR A 254 15.32 -7.23 -22.03
CA TYR A 254 14.21 -7.89 -22.71
C TYR A 254 14.53 -8.32 -24.15
N ALA A 255 15.82 -8.37 -24.54
CA ALA A 255 16.21 -8.76 -25.90
C ALA A 255 15.69 -10.16 -26.30
N GLU A 256 15.80 -11.14 -25.41
CA GLU A 256 15.38 -12.52 -25.67
C GLU A 256 13.84 -12.67 -25.82
N PRO A 257 12.98 -12.14 -24.93
CA PRO A 257 11.54 -12.21 -25.15
C PRO A 257 11.08 -11.39 -26.37
N LYS A 258 11.77 -10.28 -26.71
CA LYS A 258 11.53 -9.55 -27.96
C LYS A 258 11.87 -10.39 -29.19
N LYS A 259 13.01 -11.10 -29.16
CA LYS A 259 13.42 -12.03 -30.23
C LYS A 259 12.41 -13.16 -30.44
N ARG A 260 11.81 -13.66 -29.36
CA ARG A 260 10.78 -14.70 -29.40
C ARG A 260 9.38 -14.17 -29.79
N GLY A 261 9.20 -12.85 -29.90
CA GLY A 261 7.92 -12.23 -30.25
C GLY A 261 6.87 -12.26 -29.12
N ILE A 262 7.28 -12.55 -27.89
CA ILE A 262 6.40 -12.71 -26.71
C ILE A 262 6.41 -11.47 -25.79
N PHE A 263 7.18 -10.44 -26.12
CA PHE A 263 7.24 -9.20 -25.32
C PHE A 263 6.09 -8.25 -25.65
N ARG A 264 5.42 -7.73 -24.61
CA ARG A 264 4.35 -6.73 -24.71
C ARG A 264 4.59 -5.58 -23.73
N THR A 265 4.43 -4.36 -24.24
CA THR A 265 4.40 -3.16 -23.39
C THR A 265 2.96 -2.86 -22.99
N VAL A 266 2.73 -2.64 -21.70
CA VAL A 266 1.42 -2.38 -21.12
C VAL A 266 1.40 -1.00 -20.48
N ASP A 267 0.32 -0.24 -20.71
CA ASP A 267 0.10 1.04 -20.05
C ASP A 267 -0.83 0.85 -18.85
N SER A 268 -0.35 1.18 -17.66
CA SER A 268 -1.17 1.18 -16.44
C SER A 268 -2.09 2.41 -16.33
N GLY A 269 -1.87 3.45 -17.14
CA GLY A 269 -2.57 4.73 -17.01
C GLY A 269 -2.22 5.51 -15.74
N ASN A 270 -1.23 5.04 -14.97
CA ASN A 270 -0.84 5.62 -13.69
C ASN A 270 0.65 5.98 -13.70
N GLY A 271 0.95 7.27 -13.53
CA GLY A 271 2.31 7.79 -13.50
C GLY A 271 2.98 7.75 -12.13
N LEU A 272 2.34 7.19 -11.10
CA LEU A 272 2.90 7.16 -9.74
C LEU A 272 4.09 6.20 -9.65
N THR A 273 5.24 6.72 -9.22
CA THR A 273 6.47 5.95 -9.00
C THR A 273 6.85 5.86 -7.52
N THR A 274 7.77 4.95 -7.20
CA THR A 274 8.38 4.86 -5.86
C THR A 274 9.01 6.20 -5.45
N ASP A 275 9.69 6.88 -6.36
CA ASP A 275 10.31 8.18 -6.08
C ASP A 275 9.27 9.25 -5.74
N ASP A 276 8.11 9.28 -6.42
CA ASP A 276 7.02 10.20 -6.08
C ASP A 276 6.50 9.99 -4.66
N ILE A 277 6.36 8.73 -4.25
CA ILE A 277 5.92 8.37 -2.89
C ILE A 277 6.95 8.85 -1.87
N VAL A 278 8.23 8.59 -2.12
CA VAL A 278 9.32 9.05 -1.25
C VAL A 278 9.33 10.57 -1.13
N GLN A 279 9.20 11.31 -2.24
CA GLN A 279 9.13 12.78 -2.23
C GLN A 279 7.92 13.30 -1.44
N ARG A 280 6.75 12.66 -1.58
CA ARG A 280 5.55 13.03 -0.81
C ARG A 280 5.76 12.81 0.69
N ILE A 281 6.38 11.71 1.09
CA ILE A 281 6.67 11.39 2.50
C ILE A 281 7.65 12.42 3.07
N ILE A 282 8.74 12.71 2.36
CA ILE A 282 9.76 13.68 2.79
C ILE A 282 9.14 15.08 2.95
N LYS A 283 8.37 15.54 1.96
CA LYS A 283 7.69 16.83 2.01
C LYS A 283 6.77 16.95 3.24
N ASN A 284 5.97 15.92 3.50
CA ASN A 284 5.07 15.90 4.65
C ASN A 284 5.84 15.88 5.98
N ARG A 285 6.98 15.17 6.03
CA ARG A 285 7.86 15.12 7.20
C ARG A 285 8.42 16.50 7.53
N LEU A 286 8.98 17.20 6.54
CA LEU A 286 9.54 18.54 6.72
C LEU A 286 8.48 19.54 7.21
N GLN A 287 7.26 19.46 6.66
CA GLN A 287 6.14 20.27 7.12
C GLN A 287 5.70 19.94 8.55
N PHE A 288 5.75 18.67 8.94
CA PHE A 288 5.46 18.25 10.31
C PHE A 288 6.52 18.78 11.29
N GLU A 289 7.80 18.63 10.96
CA GLU A 289 8.91 19.09 11.81
C GLU A 289 8.90 20.61 11.98
N ALA A 290 8.68 21.37 10.90
CA ALA A 290 8.56 22.82 10.98
C ALA A 290 7.37 23.28 11.84
N ARG A 291 6.24 22.55 11.81
CA ARG A 291 5.09 22.83 12.69
C ARG A 291 5.40 22.49 14.15
N ASN A 292 6.09 21.39 14.39
CA ASN A 292 6.44 20.97 15.75
C ASN A 292 7.43 21.94 16.39
N GLN A 293 8.48 22.35 15.66
CA GLN A 293 9.43 23.36 16.10
C GLN A 293 8.75 24.69 16.43
N LYS A 294 7.78 25.13 15.62
CA LYS A 294 7.00 26.34 15.92
C LYS A 294 6.14 26.19 17.17
N LYS A 295 5.61 24.99 17.43
CA LYS A 295 4.81 24.71 18.63
C LYS A 295 5.70 24.67 19.88
N GLU A 296 6.82 23.96 19.83
CA GLU A 296 7.82 23.89 20.89
C GLU A 296 8.39 25.28 21.22
N ALA A 297 8.72 26.10 20.22
CA ALA A 297 9.18 27.47 20.43
C ALA A 297 8.13 28.33 21.16
N LYS A 298 6.84 28.18 20.81
CA LYS A 298 5.75 28.89 21.50
C LYS A 298 5.58 28.40 22.94
N GLU A 299 5.62 27.09 23.17
CA GLU A 299 5.52 26.52 24.52
C GLU A 299 6.70 26.96 25.40
N MET A 300 7.92 26.93 24.87
CA MET A 300 9.11 27.43 25.55
C MET A 300 9.01 28.92 25.89
N ALA A 301 8.52 29.74 24.97
CA ALA A 301 8.31 31.17 25.22
C ALA A 301 7.28 31.42 26.33
N VAL A 302 6.19 30.64 26.37
CA VAL A 302 5.18 30.72 27.43
C VAL A 302 5.79 30.33 28.79
N ILE A 303 6.54 29.23 28.84
CA ILE A 303 7.21 28.77 30.08
C ILE A 303 8.20 29.82 30.57
N GLN A 304 9.01 30.41 29.68
CA GLN A 304 9.94 31.48 30.03
C GLN A 304 9.23 32.73 30.55
N ALA A 305 8.11 33.11 29.93
CA ALA A 305 7.30 34.24 30.38
C ALA A 305 6.66 33.99 31.76
N MET A 306 6.19 32.76 32.04
CA MET A 306 5.68 32.38 33.36
C MET A 306 6.78 32.46 34.42
N LYS A 307 7.96 31.87 34.15
CA LYS A 307 9.12 31.94 35.05
C LYS A 307 9.57 33.37 35.34
N ARG A 308 9.60 34.24 34.33
CA ARG A 308 9.94 35.66 34.50
C ARG A 308 8.94 36.37 35.41
N ARG A 309 7.64 36.17 35.21
CA ARG A 309 6.59 36.74 36.06
C ARG A 309 6.66 36.23 37.50
N GLU A 310 7.03 34.97 37.71
CA GLU A 310 7.23 34.41 39.05
C GLU A 310 8.46 35.02 39.74
N GLY A 311 9.56 35.23 39.00
CA GLY A 311 10.76 35.90 39.50
C GLY A 311 10.53 37.38 39.85
N GLU A 312 9.78 38.12 39.03
CA GLU A 312 9.40 39.51 39.32
C GLU A 312 8.52 39.58 40.59
N LYS A 313 7.51 38.70 40.71
CA LYS A 313 6.66 38.62 41.91
C LYS A 313 7.43 38.25 43.19
N SER A 314 8.46 37.40 43.09
CA SER A 314 9.27 37.05 44.27
C SER A 314 10.21 38.19 44.67
N HIS A 315 10.74 38.95 43.71
CA HIS A 315 11.55 40.13 43.98
C HIS A 315 10.75 41.26 44.63
N ASP A 316 9.56 41.57 44.11
CA ASP A 316 8.66 42.58 44.69
C ASP A 316 8.23 42.22 46.12
N ARG A 317 7.97 40.94 46.39
CA ARG A 317 7.67 40.44 47.74
C ARG A 317 8.86 40.57 48.70
N ALA A 318 10.08 40.38 48.21
CA ALA A 318 11.29 40.53 49.02
C ALA A 318 11.59 42.00 49.35
N GLN A 319 11.34 42.93 48.41
CA GLN A 319 11.51 44.36 48.64
C GLN A 319 10.43 44.96 49.55
N ALA A 320 9.19 44.46 49.50
CA ALA A 320 8.10 44.91 50.38
C ALA A 320 8.21 44.39 51.83
N ALA A 321 9.14 43.45 52.10
CA ALA A 321 9.38 42.87 53.42
C ALA A 321 10.57 43.50 54.16
N VAL A 322 11.22 44.51 53.56
CA VAL A 322 12.31 45.34 54.13
C VAL A 322 11.73 46.71 54.47
#